data_AF-A0A524CG52-F1
#
_entry.id   AF-A0A524CG52-F1
#
_cell.length_a   1.000
_cell.length_b   1.000
_cell.length_c   1.000
_cell.angle_alpha   90.00
_cell.angle_beta   90.00
_cell.angle_gamma   90.00
#
_symmetry.space_group_name_H-M   'P 1'
#
loop_
_entity.id
_entity.type
_entity.pdbx_description
1 polymer ?
#
loop_
_entity_poly.entity_id
_entity_poly.type
_entity_poly.pdbx_seq_one_letter_code
_entity_poly.pdbx_strand_id
1 'polypeptide(L)'
;MAQINIRLENEIYEVIDFLAQKKNVSKSEIARQLLMKSLNDILLPILINDYQQGKISLKKIIKFTDLPPIEVMRRISTSIDEPPISPEIDDY
;
A
#
# COMPACT_ATOMS: atom_id res chain seq x y z
N MET A 1 -13.41 -1.13 13.86
CA MET A 1 -12.81 -2.14 12.95
C MET A 1 -13.86 -2.55 11.94
N ALA A 2 -13.49 -2.70 10.66
CA ALA A 2 -14.37 -3.21 9.62
C ALA A 2 -13.98 -4.66 9.28
N GLN A 3 -14.96 -5.51 8.96
CA GLN A 3 -14.75 -6.90 8.58
C GLN A 3 -15.15 -7.10 7.11
N ILE A 4 -14.30 -7.80 6.36
CA ILE A 4 -14.56 -8.20 4.98
C ILE A 4 -14.52 -9.72 4.91
N ASN A 5 -15.54 -10.34 4.33
CA ASN A 5 -15.59 -11.78 4.11
C ASN A 5 -15.25 -12.06 2.63
N ILE A 6 -14.20 -12.84 2.40
CA ILE A 6 -13.67 -13.12 1.06
C ILE A 6 -13.84 -14.61 0.78
N ARG A 7 -14.33 -14.95 -0.41
CA ARG A 7 -14.34 -16.33 -0.91
C ARG A 7 -13.08 -16.55 -1.73
N LEU A 8 -12.37 -17.64 -1.45
CA LEU A 8 -11.12 -18.00 -2.12
C LEU A 8 -11.27 -19.36 -2.77
N GLU A 9 -10.55 -19.57 -3.87
CA GLU A 9 -10.35 -20.90 -4.43
C GLU A 9 -9.51 -21.76 -3.48
N ASN A 10 -9.74 -23.09 -3.50
CA ASN A 10 -9.08 -24.01 -2.57
C ASN A 10 -7.55 -23.95 -2.69
N GLU A 11 -7.02 -23.84 -3.90
CA GLU A 11 -5.58 -23.76 -4.14
C GLU A 11 -4.95 -22.54 -3.45
N ILE A 12 -5.60 -21.38 -3.55
CA ILE A 12 -5.14 -20.15 -2.88
C ILE A 12 -5.23 -20.30 -1.36
N TYR A 13 -6.30 -20.92 -0.87
CA TYR A 13 -6.48 -21.18 0.55
C TYR A 13 -5.37 -22.06 1.12
N GLU A 14 -4.98 -23.13 0.41
CA GLU A 14 -3.88 -24.01 0.78
C GLU A 14 -2.54 -23.28 0.83
N VAL A 15 -2.27 -22.39 -0.13
CA VAL A 15 -1.06 -21.55 -0.12
C VAL A 15 -1.04 -20.63 1.09
N ILE A 16 -2.17 -20.00 1.44
CA ILE A 16 -2.28 -19.14 2.62
C ILE A 16 -2.05 -19.95 3.90
N ASP A 17 -2.62 -21.15 3.98
CA ASP A 17 -2.45 -22.04 5.14
C ASP A 17 -0.99 -22.46 5.33
N PHE A 18 -0.33 -22.89 4.25
CA PHE A 18 1.09 -23.23 4.26
C PHE A 18 1.97 -22.06 4.76
N LEU A 19 1.72 -20.84 4.26
CA LEU A 19 2.46 -19.65 4.66
C LEU A 19 2.19 -19.28 6.13
N ALA A 20 0.95 -19.43 6.59
CA ALA A 20 0.54 -19.15 7.96
C ALA A 20 1.26 -20.08 8.95
N GLN A 21 1.29 -21.39 8.64
CA GLN A 21 2.02 -22.39 9.43
C GLN A 21 3.52 -22.09 9.45
N LYS A 22 4.12 -21.84 8.28
CA LYS A 22 5.56 -21.56 8.18
C LYS A 22 6.00 -20.31 8.96
N LYS A 23 5.15 -19.30 9.04
CA LYS A 23 5.43 -18.04 9.77
C LYS A 23 4.91 -18.03 11.21
N ASN A 24 4.21 -19.08 11.64
CA ASN A 24 3.52 -19.15 12.93
C ASN A 24 2.60 -17.94 13.20
N VAL A 25 1.79 -17.57 12.20
CA VAL A 25 0.79 -16.49 12.27
C VAL A 25 -0.56 -16.98 11.76
N SER A 26 -1.63 -16.20 11.96
CA SER A 26 -2.96 -16.58 11.49
C SER A 26 -3.09 -16.48 9.97
N LYS A 27 -3.98 -17.29 9.37
CA LYS A 27 -4.34 -17.21 7.95
C LYS A 27 -4.86 -15.82 7.58
N SER A 28 -5.65 -15.22 8.46
CA SER A 28 -6.18 -13.87 8.30
C SER A 28 -5.08 -12.81 8.18
N GLU A 29 -4.00 -12.96 8.94
CA GLU A 29 -2.86 -12.04 8.86
C GLU A 29 -2.11 -12.17 7.52
N ILE A 30 -1.88 -13.41 7.05
CA ILE A 30 -1.30 -13.65 5.72
C ILE A 30 -2.19 -13.08 4.61
N ALA A 31 -3.50 -13.36 4.66
CA ALA A 31 -4.46 -12.87 3.69
C ALA A 31 -4.50 -11.33 3.68
N ARG A 32 -4.50 -10.69 4.86
CA ARG A 32 -4.44 -9.23 5.01
C ARG A 32 -3.17 -8.67 4.38
N GLN A 33 -2.00 -9.24 4.67
CA GLN A 33 -0.73 -8.78 4.10
C GLN A 33 -0.71 -8.88 2.57
N LEU A 34 -1.19 -9.99 2.01
CA LEU A 34 -1.28 -10.18 0.56
C LEU A 34 -2.25 -9.19 -0.09
N LEU A 35 -3.43 -9.00 0.52
CA LEU A 35 -4.42 -8.05 0.05
C LEU A 35 -3.88 -6.62 0.07
N MET A 36 -3.30 -6.19 1.20
CA MET A 36 -2.74 -4.85 1.34
C MET A 36 -1.59 -4.61 0.36
N LYS A 37 -0.73 -5.61 0.14
CA LYS A 37 0.34 -5.52 -0.86
C LYS A 37 -0.23 -5.29 -2.26
N SER A 38 -1.18 -6.11 -2.69
CA SER A 38 -1.80 -5.98 -4.00
C SER A 38 -2.57 -4.66 -4.15
N LEU A 39 -3.28 -4.24 -3.10
CA LEU A 39 -4.00 -2.97 -3.08
C LEU A 39 -3.03 -1.79 -3.23
N ASN A 40 -1.90 -1.82 -2.53
CA ASN A 40 -0.87 -0.79 -2.63
C ASN A 40 -0.23 -0.76 -4.03
N ASP A 41 0.03 -1.92 -4.64
CA ASP A 41 0.56 -1.98 -6.00
C ASP A 41 -0.39 -1.33 -7.03
N ILE A 42 -1.70 -1.38 -6.79
CA ILE A 42 -2.73 -0.75 -7.64
C ILE A 42 -2.94 0.74 -7.30
N LEU A 43 -3.04 1.07 -6.01
CA LEU A 43 -3.37 2.42 -5.56
C LEU A 43 -2.21 3.39 -5.70
N LEU A 44 -0.99 2.95 -5.40
CA LEU A 44 0.16 3.85 -5.29
C LEU A 44 0.43 4.61 -6.60
N PRO A 45 0.40 4.00 -7.80
CA PRO A 45 0.57 4.75 -9.05
C PRO A 45 -0.50 5.84 -9.26
N ILE A 46 -1.75 5.56 -8.89
CA ILE A 46 -2.87 6.52 -8.99
C ILE A 46 -2.62 7.71 -8.04
N LEU A 47 -2.25 7.40 -6.80
CA LEU A 47 -1.96 8.40 -5.78
C LEU A 47 -0.73 9.26 -6.13
N ILE A 48 0.32 8.66 -6.71
CA ILE A 48 1.48 9.40 -7.19
C ILE A 48 1.08 10.38 -8.31
N ASN A 49 0.25 9.95 -9.26
CA ASN A 49 -0.25 10.83 -10.31
C ASN A 49 -1.11 11.98 -9.74
N ASP A 50 -1.99 11.71 -8.78
CA ASP A 50 -2.78 12.74 -8.11
C ASP A 50 -1.90 13.72 -7.31
N TYR A 51 -0.82 13.23 -6.70
CA TYR A 51 0.18 14.06 -6.03
C TYR A 51 0.92 14.95 -7.02
N GLN A 52 1.30 14.41 -8.19
CA GLN A 52 1.95 15.20 -9.23
C GLN A 52 1.06 16.34 -9.75
N GLN A 53 -0.25 16.13 -9.77
CA GLN A 53 -1.24 17.11 -10.17
C GLN A 53 -1.63 18.08 -9.04
N GLY A 54 -0.98 18.00 -7.88
CA GLY A 54 -1.29 18.84 -6.71
C GLY A 54 -2.66 18.56 -6.07
N LYS A 55 -3.30 17.42 -6.38
CA LYS A 55 -4.63 17.08 -5.85
C LYS A 55 -4.58 16.50 -4.44
N ILE A 56 -3.48 15.83 -4.10
CA ILE A 56 -3.27 15.24 -2.77
C ILE A 56 -1.86 15.53 -2.28
N SER A 57 -1.68 15.56 -0.96
CA SER A 57 -0.36 15.69 -0.32
C SER A 57 0.28 14.33 -0.06
N LEU A 58 1.60 14.33 0.15
CA LEU A 58 2.37 13.12 0.50
C LEU A 58 1.80 12.44 1.76
N LYS A 59 1.37 13.23 2.75
CA LYS A 59 0.71 12.77 3.99
C LYS A 59 -0.54 11.93 3.71
N LYS A 60 -1.33 12.27 2.68
CA LYS A 60 -2.49 11.46 2.27
C LYS A 60 -2.09 10.12 1.66
N ILE A 61 -1.03 10.09 0.85
CA ILE A 61 -0.51 8.85 0.25
C ILE A 61 -0.06 7.87 1.33
N ILE A 62 0.72 8.36 2.31
CA ILE A 62 1.19 7.55 3.45
C ILE A 62 0.00 6.97 4.22
N LYS A 63 -1.02 7.80 4.50
CA LYS A 63 -2.22 7.38 5.22
C LYS A 63 -3.02 6.31 4.48
N PHE A 64 -3.09 6.36 3.15
CA PHE A 64 -3.88 5.41 2.37
C PHE A 64 -3.18 4.09 2.11
N THR A 65 -1.84 4.10 2.04
CA THR A 65 -1.07 2.91 1.67
C THR A 65 -0.54 2.14 2.88
N ASP A 66 -0.58 2.72 4.08
CA ASP A 66 0.04 2.13 5.29
C ASP A 66 1.52 1.75 5.08
N LEU A 67 2.16 2.37 4.09
CA LEU A 67 3.57 2.17 3.77
C LEU A 67 4.42 3.09 4.66
N PRO A 68 5.62 2.66 5.06
CA PRO A 68 6.59 3.55 5.69
C PRO A 68 6.83 4.78 4.81
N PRO A 69 6.94 5.99 5.38
CA PRO A 69 7.17 7.22 4.60
C PRO A 69 8.36 7.10 3.65
N ILE A 70 9.43 6.42 4.08
CA ILE A 70 10.63 6.20 3.26
C ILE A 70 10.37 5.33 2.04
N GLU A 71 9.47 4.34 2.14
CA GLU A 71 9.10 3.50 1.01
C GLU A 71 8.26 4.29 0.00
N VAL A 72 7.34 5.12 0.48
CA VAL A 72 6.54 6.01 -0.38
C VAL A 72 7.45 6.97 -1.13
N MET A 73 8.37 7.64 -0.44
CA MET A 73 9.34 8.55 -1.06
C MET A 73 10.22 7.85 -2.09
N ARG A 74 10.72 6.63 -1.79
CA ARG A 74 11.50 5.83 -2.74
C ARG A 74 10.71 5.51 -4.01
N ARG A 75 9.44 5.14 -3.88
CA ARG A 75 8.57 4.81 -5.01
C ARG A 75 8.23 6.04 -5.86
N ILE A 76 8.06 7.19 -5.20
CA ILE A 76 7.90 8.48 -5.86
C ILE A 76 9.18 8.83 -6.64
N SER A 77 10.36 8.78 -6.00
CA SER A 77 11.64 9.14 -6.64
C SER A 77 12.02 8.21 -7.79
N THR A 78 11.54 6.97 -7.82
CA THR A 78 11.71 6.08 -8.99
C THR A 78 10.72 6.35 -10.11
N SER A 79 9.65 7.11 -9.84
CA SER A 79 8.56 7.39 -10.79
C SER A 79 8.56 8.83 -11.31
N ILE A 80 9.33 9.74 -10.69
CA ILE A 80 9.38 11.17 -11.01
C ILE A 80 10.82 11.69 -10.94
N ASP A 81 11.21 12.53 -11.89
CA ASP A 81 12.54 13.16 -11.91
C ASP A 81 12.66 14.30 -10.88
N GLU A 82 11.59 15.04 -10.59
CA GLU A 82 11.53 16.07 -9.55
C GLU A 82 10.14 16.13 -8.88
N PRO A 83 10.05 16.27 -7.54
CA PRO A 83 8.78 16.49 -6.85
C PRO A 83 8.17 17.85 -7.23
N PRO A 84 6.90 17.90 -7.67
CA PRO A 84 6.30 19.14 -8.19
C PRO A 84 5.83 20.11 -7.10
N ILE A 85 5.96 19.75 -5.83
CA ILE A 85 5.53 20.59 -4.71
C ILE A 85 6.76 21.24 -4.08
N SER A 86 6.83 22.57 -4.18
CA SER A 86 7.83 23.37 -3.47
C SER A 86 7.71 23.10 -1.95
N PRO A 87 8.84 23.03 -1.21
CA PRO A 87 8.85 22.85 0.26
C PRO A 87 7.93 23.82 1.01
N GLU A 88 7.60 24.95 0.41
CA GLU A 88 6.77 26.03 0.96
C GLU A 88 5.26 25.69 1.06
N ILE A 89 4.78 24.62 0.42
CA ILE A 89 3.36 24.19 0.48
C ILE A 89 3.19 23.02 1.48
N ASP A 90 4.28 22.46 1.99
CA ASP A 90 4.31 21.34 2.94
C ASP A 90 4.36 21.83 4.40
N ASP A 91 3.58 22.88 4.72
CA ASP A 91 3.44 23.37 6.09
C ASP A 91 2.42 22.50 6.89
N TYR A 92 2.97 21.61 7.73
CA TYR A 92 2.43 20.93 8.95
C TYR A 92 1.34 19.82 8.84
#